data_AF-A0A6J2PP24-F1
#
_entry.id   AF-A0A6J2PP24-F1
#
_cell.length_a   1.000
_cell.length_b   1.000
_cell.length_c   1.000
_cell.angle_alpha   90.00
_cell.angle_beta   90.00
_cell.angle_gamma   90.00
#
_symmetry.space_group_name_H-M   'P 1'
#
loop_
_entity.id
_entity.type
_entity.pdbx_description
1 polymer ?
#
loop_
_entity_poly.entity_id
_entity_poly.type
_entity_poly.pdbx_seq_one_letter_code
_entity_poly.pdbx_strand_id
1 'polypeptide(L)'
;MELPATFLSEDQFTCSICLEVFNNPVSTPCGHSFCQACISSYWDGGRGTKFYECPLCKESFRKRPELHINRTLKEITEQFKQIANAVPMDGRGGGGVEDPNSHPHHCHHLALSPPQRPGEMPETIFAEMMTRFQRLSSPEMPHTNLSCPNDPQSSSPVNNEHHDPPPPYSPPRSCVETAEHRGHHVIPAKREWHIKKSQLGIAEVELTDLICERERKVEEIHNSLQEIQAVAERETHGTVCVFSKLISSLERCQAEVLEVMETSRRAAEHRAQGLLTELQEEITELRKRRTAVSQLALSEDYILFFKKFPSLSTTPQAKDWSSVSVVSELTSGGILRTVNQMMERFQEEIQKLPEVCQQSSSDQTVPRPNPKIRRVQEYAANIILDANTAHPRLLISADGKQVRCGDRHQSLPDNPERFDRVVCVLARQGFSSGRHYWEVEVGAKTDWDLGVASCSVNRKGKISVSPAHGYWFLSLRDRTDFAFRTEPSTSLTVNLRPSRIGVYVDCDKGLVSFYNVEARLLIYTFTDLFSDNIHAFFSPCTNKSGRNEAPLIICPVED
;
A
#
# COMPACT_ATOMS: atom_id res chain seq x y z
N MET A 1 -2.30 -27.13 -23.29
CA MET A 1 -1.50 -26.37 -22.31
C MET A 1 -2.18 -25.02 -22.22
N GLU A 2 -3.05 -24.89 -21.23
CA GLU A 2 -3.86 -23.68 -21.04
C GLU A 2 -2.95 -22.53 -20.62
N LEU A 3 -3.16 -21.36 -21.24
CA LEU A 3 -2.51 -20.12 -20.87
C LEU A 3 -2.95 -19.75 -19.44
N PRO A 4 -2.05 -19.24 -18.58
CA PRO A 4 -2.47 -18.66 -17.31
C PRO A 4 -3.23 -17.36 -17.62
N ALA A 5 -4.55 -17.48 -17.69
CA ALA A 5 -5.45 -16.34 -17.65
C ALA A 5 -5.38 -15.70 -16.25
N THR A 6 -5.62 -14.38 -16.24
CA THR A 6 -5.94 -13.52 -15.09
C THR A 6 -4.79 -13.10 -14.18
N PHE A 7 -4.02 -12.10 -14.63
CA PHE A 7 -3.24 -11.22 -13.74
C PHE A 7 -4.06 -10.02 -13.22
N LEU A 8 -5.33 -9.93 -13.59
CA LEU A 8 -6.29 -8.96 -13.09
C LEU A 8 -7.61 -9.70 -12.84
N SER A 9 -8.06 -9.77 -11.58
CA SER A 9 -9.38 -10.32 -11.26
C SER A 9 -10.45 -9.24 -11.43
N GLU A 10 -11.61 -9.60 -11.95
CA GLU A 10 -12.76 -8.70 -12.12
C GLU A 10 -13.11 -7.97 -10.82
N ASP A 11 -12.93 -8.65 -9.68
CA ASP A 11 -13.14 -8.15 -8.32
C ASP A 11 -12.32 -6.89 -7.97
N GLN A 12 -11.19 -6.64 -8.65
CA GLN A 12 -10.38 -5.43 -8.41
C GLN A 12 -10.99 -4.16 -9.02
N PHE A 13 -11.96 -4.33 -9.92
CA PHE A 13 -12.62 -3.23 -10.64
C PHE A 13 -14.11 -3.14 -10.37
N THR A 14 -14.63 -3.85 -9.36
CA THR A 14 -16.04 -3.84 -9.00
C THR A 14 -16.35 -2.78 -7.95
N CYS A 15 -17.50 -2.13 -8.10
CA CYS A 15 -18.02 -1.23 -7.09
C CYS A 15 -18.69 -2.02 -5.99
N SER A 16 -18.26 -1.86 -4.74
CA SER A 16 -18.84 -2.57 -3.59
C SER A 16 -20.28 -2.18 -3.23
N ILE A 17 -20.88 -1.20 -3.91
CA ILE A 17 -22.28 -0.81 -3.72
C ILE A 17 -23.19 -1.53 -4.74
N CYS A 18 -22.88 -1.44 -6.04
CA CYS A 18 -23.69 -2.08 -7.08
C CYS A 18 -23.20 -3.47 -7.47
N LEU A 19 -22.02 -3.88 -7.00
CA LEU A 19 -21.33 -5.14 -7.28
C LEU A 19 -20.97 -5.36 -8.75
N GLU A 20 -21.00 -4.29 -9.55
CA GLU A 20 -20.68 -4.29 -10.98
C GLU A 20 -19.34 -3.59 -11.24
N VAL A 21 -18.69 -3.89 -12.37
CA VAL A 21 -17.48 -3.19 -12.82
C VAL A 21 -17.75 -1.67 -12.92
N PHE A 22 -16.84 -0.87 -12.35
CA PHE A 22 -17.02 0.57 -12.19
C PHE A 22 -17.58 1.27 -13.43
N ASN A 23 -18.58 2.11 -13.22
CA ASN A 23 -19.12 3.03 -14.21
C ASN A 23 -18.95 4.45 -13.70
N ASN A 24 -18.16 5.26 -14.40
CA ASN A 24 -17.68 6.56 -13.93
C ASN A 24 -17.10 6.47 -12.50
N PRO A 25 -15.99 5.73 -12.31
CA PRO A 25 -15.38 5.57 -10.99
C PRO A 25 -14.96 6.91 -10.40
N VAL A 26 -15.22 7.08 -9.10
CA VAL A 26 -14.74 8.20 -8.30
C VAL A 26 -14.06 7.68 -7.04
N SER A 27 -13.03 8.38 -6.56
CA SER A 27 -12.26 7.97 -5.38
C SER A 27 -12.51 8.93 -4.22
N THR A 28 -12.88 8.38 -3.07
CA THR A 28 -13.05 9.12 -1.81
C THR A 28 -11.69 9.59 -1.25
N PRO A 29 -11.63 10.58 -0.34
CA PRO A 29 -10.36 11.02 0.28
C PRO A 29 -9.60 9.92 1.02
N CYS A 30 -10.29 8.88 1.48
CA CYS A 30 -9.69 7.70 2.09
C CYS A 30 -9.14 6.68 1.06
N GLY A 31 -9.17 7.00 -0.23
CA GLY A 31 -8.59 6.19 -1.31
C GLY A 31 -9.50 5.12 -1.93
N HIS A 32 -10.68 4.86 -1.35
CA HIS A 32 -11.62 3.86 -1.85
C HIS A 32 -12.44 4.38 -3.04
N SER A 33 -12.65 3.52 -4.05
CA SER A 33 -13.34 3.89 -5.30
C SER A 33 -14.74 3.28 -5.42
N PHE A 34 -15.67 4.04 -6.00
CA PHE A 34 -17.07 3.69 -6.20
C PHE A 34 -17.58 4.23 -7.54
N CYS A 35 -18.68 3.70 -8.09
CA CYS A 35 -19.39 4.40 -9.16
C CYS A 35 -19.93 5.73 -8.63
N GLN A 36 -19.78 6.82 -9.40
CA GLN A 36 -20.23 8.16 -9.00
C GLN A 36 -21.69 8.19 -8.52
N ALA A 37 -22.58 7.52 -9.25
CA ALA A 37 -24.00 7.43 -8.92
C ALA A 37 -24.25 6.63 -7.62
N CYS A 38 -23.47 5.57 -7.38
CA CYS A 38 -23.62 4.70 -6.23
C CYS A 38 -23.25 5.41 -4.93
N ILE A 39 -22.07 6.05 -4.89
CA ILE A 39 -21.63 6.78 -3.69
C ILE A 39 -22.51 8.01 -3.42
N SER A 40 -22.99 8.68 -4.48
CA SER A 40 -23.92 9.80 -4.33
C SER A 40 -25.24 9.35 -3.71
N SER A 41 -25.84 8.27 -4.24
CA SER A 41 -27.07 7.70 -3.71
C SER A 41 -26.93 7.22 -2.26
N TYR A 42 -25.79 6.61 -1.92
CA TYR A 42 -25.48 6.19 -0.55
C TYR A 42 -25.48 7.38 0.43
N TRP A 43 -24.86 8.49 0.05
CA TRP A 43 -24.87 9.72 0.85
C TRP A 43 -26.23 10.42 0.88
N ASP A 44 -27.00 10.35 -0.20
CA ASP A 44 -28.32 10.99 -0.32
C ASP A 44 -29.43 10.18 0.39
N GLY A 45 -29.24 8.86 0.56
CA GLY A 45 -30.15 7.96 1.26
C GLY A 45 -30.10 8.10 2.79
N GLY A 46 -29.03 8.67 3.35
CA GLY A 46 -28.86 8.93 4.77
C GLY A 46 -29.64 10.17 5.23
N ARG A 47 -30.97 10.09 5.26
CA ARG A 47 -31.80 11.19 5.78
C ARG A 47 -31.50 11.44 7.26
N GLY A 48 -30.67 12.45 7.54
CA GLY A 48 -30.48 13.02 8.88
C GLY A 48 -29.09 12.85 9.51
N THR A 49 -28.11 12.25 8.82
CA THR A 49 -26.75 12.11 9.36
C THR A 49 -25.91 13.36 9.08
N LYS A 50 -25.28 13.96 10.11
CA LYS A 50 -24.40 15.14 9.99
C LYS A 50 -23.03 14.83 9.34
N PHE A 51 -22.81 13.58 8.93
CA PHE A 51 -21.54 13.08 8.43
C PHE A 51 -21.78 12.21 7.19
N TYR A 52 -20.81 12.24 6.28
CA TYR A 52 -20.77 11.40 5.08
C TYR A 52 -19.74 10.30 5.31
N GLU A 53 -20.11 9.04 5.22
CA GLU A 53 -19.20 7.93 5.51
C GLU A 53 -18.77 7.20 4.25
N CYS A 54 -17.54 6.68 4.24
CA CYS A 54 -17.10 5.73 3.23
C CYS A 54 -17.78 4.35 3.48
N PRO A 55 -18.47 3.76 2.49
CA PRO A 55 -19.11 2.45 2.65
C PRO A 55 -18.15 1.32 3.05
N LEU A 56 -16.88 1.40 2.64
CA LEU A 56 -15.86 0.37 2.85
C LEU A 56 -15.14 0.49 4.20
N CYS A 57 -14.47 1.62 4.46
CA CYS A 57 -13.67 1.81 5.68
C CYS A 57 -14.38 2.59 6.80
N LYS A 58 -15.62 3.06 6.58
CA LYS A 58 -16.41 3.86 7.52
C LYS A 58 -15.78 5.20 7.92
N GLU A 59 -14.76 5.67 7.22
CA GLU A 59 -14.18 6.99 7.47
C GLU A 59 -15.25 8.08 7.25
N SER A 60 -15.41 8.96 8.25
CA SER A 60 -16.47 9.97 8.28
C SER A 60 -15.94 11.35 7.84
N PHE A 61 -16.63 11.97 6.90
CA PHE A 61 -16.36 13.31 6.40
C PHE A 61 -17.40 14.30 6.92
N ARG A 62 -16.94 15.41 7.51
CA ARG A 62 -17.81 16.47 8.08
C ARG A 62 -18.55 17.30 7.03
N LYS A 63 -18.06 17.29 5.79
CA LYS A 63 -18.66 17.91 4.61
C LYS A 63 -18.62 16.90 3.47
N ARG A 64 -19.59 16.97 2.54
CA ARG A 64 -19.62 16.08 1.38
C ARG A 64 -18.35 16.29 0.56
N PRO A 65 -17.52 15.25 0.38
CA PRO A 65 -16.35 15.37 -0.48
C PRO A 65 -16.77 15.66 -1.93
N GLU A 66 -16.05 16.57 -2.59
CA GLU A 66 -16.21 16.82 -4.01
C GLU A 66 -15.42 15.78 -4.80
N LEU A 67 -16.13 14.89 -5.48
CA LEU A 67 -15.54 13.75 -6.15
C LEU A 67 -15.52 13.95 -7.66
N HIS A 68 -14.36 13.70 -8.26
CA HIS A 68 -14.15 13.77 -9.70
C HIS A 68 -13.98 12.37 -10.28
N ILE A 69 -14.46 12.17 -11.51
CA ILE A 69 -14.29 10.89 -12.20
C ILE A 69 -12.81 10.63 -12.40
N ASN A 70 -12.34 9.49 -11.90
CA ASN A 70 -11.00 8.99 -12.11
C ASN A 70 -10.88 8.48 -13.54
N ARG A 71 -10.31 9.30 -14.43
CA ARG A 71 -10.20 9.01 -15.87
C ARG A 71 -9.37 7.76 -16.14
N THR A 72 -8.25 7.59 -15.42
CA THR A 72 -7.38 6.42 -15.54
C THR A 72 -8.12 5.14 -15.15
N LEU A 73 -8.82 5.13 -14.01
CA LEU A 73 -9.58 3.96 -13.58
C LEU A 73 -10.75 3.68 -14.54
N LYS A 74 -11.38 4.73 -15.08
CA LYS A 74 -12.41 4.62 -16.10
C LYS A 74 -11.88 3.92 -17.37
N GLU A 75 -10.76 4.39 -17.91
CA GLU A 75 -10.11 3.80 -19.10
C GLU A 75 -9.77 2.32 -18.88
N ILE A 76 -9.21 1.97 -17.72
CA ILE A 76 -8.89 0.57 -17.37
C ILE A 76 -10.17 -0.28 -17.32
N THR A 77 -11.22 0.20 -16.65
CA THR A 77 -12.50 -0.52 -16.56
C THR A 77 -13.23 -0.67 -17.90
N GLU A 78 -13.06 0.30 -18.81
CA GLU A 78 -13.63 0.24 -20.17
C GLU A 78 -12.89 -0.77 -21.05
N GLN A 79 -11.55 -0.82 -20.98
CA GLN A 79 -10.75 -1.85 -21.64
C GLN A 79 -11.10 -3.24 -21.12
N PHE A 80 -11.28 -3.39 -19.80
CA PHE A 80 -11.72 -4.64 -19.20
C PHE A 80 -13.09 -5.10 -19.72
N LYS A 81 -14.06 -4.18 -19.80
CA LYS A 81 -15.38 -4.43 -20.40
C LYS A 81 -15.30 -4.82 -21.87
N GLN A 82 -14.37 -4.26 -22.65
CA GLN A 82 -14.18 -4.61 -24.06
C GLN A 82 -13.60 -6.02 -24.22
N ILE A 83 -12.67 -6.42 -23.34
CA ILE A 83 -12.09 -7.78 -23.33
C ILE A 83 -13.14 -8.82 -22.92
N ALA A 84 -13.95 -8.53 -21.90
CA ALA A 84 -15.02 -9.43 -21.45
C ALA A 84 -16.13 -9.62 -22.50
N ASN A 85 -16.42 -8.59 -23.30
CA ASN A 85 -17.40 -8.65 -24.39
C ASN A 85 -16.86 -9.23 -25.71
N ALA A 86 -15.56 -9.54 -25.80
CA ALA A 86 -14.92 -10.08 -26.99
C ALA A 86 -14.90 -11.62 -27.07
N VAL A 87 -15.62 -12.33 -26.18
CA VAL A 87 -15.79 -13.79 -26.25
C VAL A 87 -16.89 -14.13 -27.26
N PRO A 88 -16.60 -14.82 -28.38
CA PRO A 88 -17.64 -15.30 -29.29
C PRO A 88 -18.36 -16.49 -28.66
N MET A 89 -19.66 -16.35 -28.46
CA MET A 89 -20.56 -17.50 -28.27
C MET A 89 -20.68 -18.24 -29.61
N ASP A 90 -20.19 -19.48 -29.64
CA ASP A 90 -20.38 -20.40 -30.76
C ASP A 90 -21.86 -20.72 -30.98
N GLY A 91 -22.33 -20.45 -32.20
CA GLY A 91 -23.18 -21.36 -32.99
C GLY A 91 -24.68 -21.43 -32.70
N ARG A 92 -25.47 -20.64 -33.45
CA ARG A 92 -26.61 -21.19 -34.24
C ARG A 92 -27.09 -20.20 -35.30
N GLY A 93 -27.17 -20.69 -36.53
CA GLY A 93 -27.35 -19.91 -37.75
C GLY A 93 -28.75 -19.38 -38.03
N GLY A 94 -28.83 -18.59 -39.11
CA GLY A 94 -30.06 -18.13 -39.74
C GLY A 94 -29.77 -16.93 -40.63
N GLY A 95 -29.67 -17.15 -41.94
CA GLY A 95 -29.33 -16.14 -42.94
C GLY A 95 -30.41 -15.07 -43.17
N GLY A 96 -30.03 -14.02 -43.90
CA GLY A 96 -30.96 -12.97 -44.34
C GLY A 96 -30.28 -11.81 -45.05
N VAL A 97 -30.10 -11.99 -46.37
CA VAL A 97 -30.33 -11.04 -47.49
C VAL A 97 -29.82 -9.58 -47.36
N GLU A 98 -28.92 -9.22 -48.27
CA GLU A 98 -28.54 -7.85 -48.64
C GLU A 98 -29.71 -7.09 -49.30
N ASP A 99 -29.84 -5.79 -49.02
CA ASP A 99 -30.50 -4.83 -49.94
C ASP A 99 -29.59 -3.57 -50.08
N PRO A 100 -29.14 -3.23 -51.31
CA PRO A 100 -28.21 -2.13 -51.54
C PRO A 100 -28.94 -0.86 -51.97
N ASN A 101 -29.02 0.15 -51.08
CA ASN A 101 -29.29 1.52 -51.52
C ASN A 101 -28.94 2.59 -50.47
N SER A 102 -27.79 3.25 -50.64
CA SER A 102 -27.67 4.72 -50.53
C SER A 102 -26.24 5.17 -50.83
N HIS A 103 -26.11 5.96 -51.92
CA HIS A 103 -24.89 6.65 -52.34
C HIS A 103 -24.62 7.91 -51.49
N PRO A 104 -23.39 8.48 -51.55
CA PRO A 104 -22.80 9.29 -50.49
C PRO A 104 -23.10 10.78 -50.62
N HIS A 105 -23.29 11.46 -49.48
CA HIS A 105 -23.28 12.92 -49.43
C HIS A 105 -21.92 13.48 -49.03
N HIS A 106 -21.58 14.53 -49.76
CA HIS A 106 -20.30 15.20 -49.87
C HIS A 106 -19.96 16.04 -48.63
N CYS A 107 -18.65 16.14 -48.40
CA CYS A 107 -17.97 16.79 -47.29
C CYS A 107 -18.08 18.33 -47.37
N HIS A 108 -18.39 19.00 -46.27
CA HIS A 108 -18.06 20.42 -46.08
C HIS A 108 -17.03 20.57 -44.97
N HIS A 109 -15.86 21.04 -45.39
CA HIS A 109 -14.71 21.46 -44.58
C HIS A 109 -15.09 22.64 -43.67
N LEU A 110 -14.95 22.46 -42.35
CA LEU A 110 -14.65 23.54 -41.41
C LEU A 110 -13.42 23.12 -40.61
N ALA A 111 -12.39 23.96 -40.68
CA ALA A 111 -11.08 23.73 -40.10
C ALA A 111 -11.16 23.69 -38.57
N LEU A 112 -10.89 22.52 -37.99
CA LEU A 112 -10.56 22.36 -36.58
C LEU A 112 -9.04 22.28 -36.45
N SER A 113 -8.51 23.05 -35.50
CA SER A 113 -7.12 23.07 -35.05
C SER A 113 -6.59 21.65 -34.79
N PRO A 114 -5.27 21.40 -34.95
CA PRO A 114 -4.73 20.05 -34.88
C PRO A 114 -4.97 19.43 -33.49
N PRO A 115 -5.33 18.13 -33.41
CA PRO A 115 -5.48 17.43 -32.14
C PRO A 115 -4.11 17.36 -31.45
N GLN A 116 -4.08 17.73 -30.17
CA GLN A 116 -2.93 17.49 -29.30
C GLN A 116 -2.60 15.98 -29.31
N ARG A 117 -1.31 15.67 -29.42
CA ARG A 117 -0.81 14.29 -29.40
C ARG A 117 -1.16 13.64 -28.05
N PRO A 118 -1.75 12.43 -28.02
CA PRO A 118 -1.94 11.70 -26.77
C PRO A 118 -0.59 11.17 -26.28
N GLY A 119 -0.24 11.45 -25.02
CA GLY A 119 0.91 10.80 -24.36
C GLY A 119 1.90 11.73 -23.66
N GLU A 120 1.79 13.05 -23.79
CA GLU A 120 2.57 13.97 -22.96
C GLU A 120 1.85 14.19 -21.62
N MET A 121 2.51 13.80 -20.54
CA MET A 121 2.10 14.18 -19.19
C MET A 121 2.06 15.71 -19.14
N PRO A 122 0.94 16.35 -18.74
CA PRO A 122 0.86 17.80 -18.67
C PRO A 122 2.01 18.33 -17.81
N GLU A 123 2.83 19.23 -18.35
CA GLU A 123 3.92 19.90 -17.61
C GLU A 123 3.42 20.48 -16.29
N THR A 124 2.13 20.83 -16.23
CA THR A 124 1.44 21.29 -15.03
C THR A 124 1.43 20.25 -13.91
N ILE A 125 1.31 18.96 -14.19
CA ILE A 125 1.29 17.90 -13.16
C ILE A 125 2.70 17.67 -12.60
N PHE A 126 3.72 17.65 -13.46
CA PHE A 126 5.11 17.54 -13.01
C PHE A 126 5.54 18.78 -12.23
N ALA A 127 5.21 19.97 -12.73
CA ALA A 127 5.44 21.23 -12.03
C ALA A 127 4.64 21.30 -10.72
N GLU A 128 3.38 20.86 -10.67
CA GLU A 128 2.56 20.87 -9.46
C GLU A 128 3.04 19.85 -8.42
N MET A 129 3.53 18.68 -8.86
CA MET A 129 4.15 17.68 -7.99
C MET A 129 5.47 18.21 -7.40
N MET A 130 6.31 18.83 -8.21
CA MET A 130 7.57 19.47 -7.77
C MET A 130 7.32 20.71 -6.89
N THR A 131 6.26 21.49 -7.17
CA THR A 131 5.88 22.68 -6.38
C THR A 131 5.31 22.28 -5.02
N ARG A 132 4.50 21.21 -4.96
CA ARG A 132 4.04 20.62 -3.68
C ARG A 132 5.20 20.06 -2.87
N PHE A 133 6.21 19.49 -3.53
CA PHE A 133 7.42 18.98 -2.88
C PHE A 133 8.30 20.12 -2.31
N GLN A 134 8.50 21.20 -3.06
CA GLN A 134 9.28 22.37 -2.61
C GLN A 134 8.62 23.12 -1.44
N ARG A 135 7.28 23.12 -1.36
CA ARG A 135 6.54 23.69 -0.21
C ARG A 135 6.72 22.90 1.09
N LEU A 136 7.11 21.63 1.02
CA LEU A 136 7.46 20.81 2.19
C LEU A 136 8.92 21.03 2.63
N SER A 137 9.72 21.76 1.85
CA SER A 137 11.13 22.05 2.11
C SER A 137 11.39 23.45 2.69
N SER A 138 10.35 24.21 3.00
CA SER A 138 10.49 25.56 3.59
C SER A 138 10.06 25.55 5.06
N PRO A 139 10.97 25.73 6.03
CA PRO A 139 10.57 25.95 7.41
C PRO A 139 10.09 27.40 7.54
N GLU A 140 8.77 27.62 7.48
CA GLU A 140 8.21 28.83 8.09
C GLU A 140 8.33 28.67 9.61
N MET A 141 9.48 29.05 10.15
CA MET A 141 9.64 29.32 11.57
C MET A 141 8.81 30.56 11.90
N PRO A 142 7.85 30.50 12.84
CA PRO A 142 7.40 31.71 13.48
C PRO A 142 8.59 32.25 14.27
N HIS A 143 9.22 33.30 13.77
CA HIS A 143 10.14 34.11 14.56
C HIS A 143 9.34 34.79 15.66
N THR A 144 9.12 34.10 16.78
CA THR A 144 8.85 34.75 18.05
C THR A 144 10.18 35.33 18.53
N ASN A 145 10.44 36.58 18.11
CA ASN A 145 11.47 37.41 18.69
C ASN A 145 11.16 37.58 20.19
N LEU A 146 11.85 36.83 21.04
CA LEU A 146 12.00 37.15 22.45
C LEU A 146 12.99 38.31 22.56
N SER A 147 12.50 39.50 22.25
CA SER A 147 13.15 40.76 22.62
C SER A 147 12.69 41.11 24.03
N CYS A 148 13.61 41.12 25.01
CA CYS A 148 13.37 41.74 26.31
C CYS A 148 12.95 43.20 26.11
N PRO A 149 11.79 43.67 26.61
CA PRO A 149 11.52 45.09 26.75
C PRO A 149 12.02 45.53 28.13
N ASN A 150 12.92 46.50 28.11
CA ASN A 150 13.22 47.35 29.25
C ASN A 150 11.92 47.89 29.88
N ASP A 151 11.88 47.93 31.21
CA ASP A 151 11.05 48.86 31.97
C ASP A 151 11.16 50.27 31.38
N PRO A 152 10.04 51.03 31.26
CA PRO A 152 9.62 51.77 32.44
C PRO A 152 8.11 51.99 32.62
N GLN A 153 7.72 52.01 33.91
CA GLN A 153 6.73 52.88 34.54
C GLN A 153 5.25 52.84 34.10
N SER A 154 4.45 52.37 35.09
CA SER A 154 3.25 53.03 35.63
C SER A 154 1.88 52.85 34.96
N SER A 155 0.92 52.59 35.84
CA SER A 155 -0.55 52.72 35.72
C SER A 155 -1.33 51.65 34.95
N SER A 156 -1.82 50.66 35.69
CA SER A 156 -2.96 49.84 35.31
C SER A 156 -4.28 50.47 35.82
N PRO A 157 -5.36 50.51 35.02
CA PRO A 157 -6.70 50.80 35.50
C PRO A 157 -7.36 49.54 36.04
N VAL A 158 -8.06 49.73 37.16
CA VAL A 158 -8.79 48.74 37.96
C VAL A 158 -10.00 48.20 37.18
N ASN A 159 -10.13 46.87 37.09
CA ASN A 159 -11.42 46.20 36.86
C ASN A 159 -11.83 45.48 38.14
N ASN A 160 -12.99 45.87 38.66
CA ASN A 160 -13.63 45.36 39.86
C ASN A 160 -14.27 43.99 39.57
N GLU A 161 -13.78 42.93 40.22
CA GLU A 161 -14.60 41.78 40.58
C GLU A 161 -14.44 41.51 42.07
N HIS A 162 -15.58 41.36 42.75
CA HIS A 162 -15.71 41.24 44.20
C HIS A 162 -15.14 39.91 44.67
N HIS A 163 -13.99 39.96 45.33
CA HIS A 163 -13.55 38.94 46.27
C HIS A 163 -13.51 39.55 47.67
N ASP A 164 -14.12 38.86 48.63
CA ASP A 164 -14.13 39.22 50.05
C ASP A 164 -12.70 39.58 50.52
N PRO A 165 -12.53 40.66 51.30
CA PRO A 165 -11.21 41.07 51.75
C PRO A 165 -10.61 39.96 52.64
N PRO A 166 -9.32 39.62 52.48
CA PRO A 166 -8.64 38.80 53.46
C PRO A 166 -8.74 39.50 54.83
N PRO A 167 -8.81 38.74 55.93
CA PRO A 167 -8.92 39.33 57.26
C PRO A 167 -7.76 40.33 57.46
N PRO A 168 -7.98 41.44 58.17
CA PRO A 168 -7.00 42.49 58.29
C PRO A 168 -5.68 41.89 58.79
N TYR A 169 -4.64 41.99 57.96
CA TYR A 169 -3.27 41.62 58.34
C TYR A 169 -2.96 42.36 59.63
N SER A 170 -2.93 41.59 60.73
CA SER A 170 -2.46 42.11 62.00
C SER A 170 -1.01 42.54 61.79
N PRO A 171 -0.63 43.79 62.09
CA PRO A 171 0.75 44.20 61.96
C PRO A 171 1.61 43.26 62.81
N PRO A 172 2.80 42.82 62.33
CA PRO A 172 3.66 41.98 63.13
C PRO A 172 3.90 42.69 64.46
N ARG A 173 3.58 42.02 65.57
CA ARG A 173 3.78 42.58 66.92
C ARG A 173 5.28 42.82 67.12
N SER A 174 5.75 44.02 66.80
CA SER A 174 7.14 44.40 67.00
C SER A 174 7.36 44.58 68.50
N CYS A 175 8.08 43.65 69.09
CA CYS A 175 8.49 43.69 70.48
C CYS A 175 9.79 44.52 70.55
N VAL A 176 9.78 45.65 71.26
CA VAL A 176 10.99 46.44 71.53
C VAL A 176 11.69 45.84 72.76
N GLU A 177 13.02 45.76 72.73
CA GLU A 177 13.89 45.06 73.71
C GLU A 177 13.68 45.46 75.19
N THR A 178 12.91 46.52 75.44
CA THR A 178 12.58 47.06 76.76
C THR A 178 11.31 46.51 77.41
N ALA A 179 10.50 45.69 76.72
CA ALA A 179 9.28 45.10 77.30
C ALA A 179 9.56 43.70 77.88
N GLU A 180 9.33 43.52 79.19
CA GLU A 180 9.40 42.20 79.84
C GLU A 180 8.32 41.26 79.30
N HIS A 181 8.66 40.51 78.26
CA HIS A 181 7.80 39.50 77.65
C HIS A 181 7.84 38.19 78.44
N ARG A 182 7.29 38.18 79.66
CA ARG A 182 7.06 36.94 80.42
C ARG A 182 5.84 36.22 79.88
N GLY A 183 6.07 35.20 79.05
CA GLY A 183 5.03 34.22 78.67
C GLY A 183 4.85 33.95 77.19
N HIS A 184 5.60 34.61 76.29
CA HIS A 184 5.59 34.26 74.86
C HIS A 184 7.00 34.20 74.26
N HIS A 185 7.17 33.28 73.31
CA HIS A 185 8.45 33.05 72.64
C HIS A 185 8.74 34.16 71.64
N VAL A 186 9.77 34.97 71.90
CA VAL A 186 10.23 36.05 71.02
C VAL A 186 11.52 35.64 70.31
N ILE A 187 11.60 35.86 69.00
CA ILE A 187 12.81 35.63 68.20
C ILE A 187 13.39 37.01 67.84
N PRO A 188 14.66 37.30 68.16
CA PRO A 188 15.29 38.55 67.76
C PRO A 188 15.27 38.70 66.23
N ALA A 189 14.74 39.83 65.74
CA ALA A 189 14.58 40.08 64.30
C ALA A 189 15.89 39.94 63.51
N LYS A 190 17.03 40.34 64.10
CA LYS A 190 18.35 40.17 63.48
C LYS A 190 18.72 38.69 63.27
N ARG A 191 18.40 37.82 64.24
CA ARG A 191 18.64 36.37 64.14
C ARG A 191 17.74 35.75 63.08
N GLU A 192 16.45 36.07 63.10
CA GLU A 192 15.48 35.58 62.11
C GLU A 192 15.85 36.05 60.69
N TRP A 193 16.27 37.31 60.54
CA TRP A 193 16.77 37.85 59.28
C TRP A 193 17.99 37.10 58.76
N HIS A 194 18.99 36.81 59.60
CA HIS A 194 20.16 36.01 59.18
C HIS A 194 19.76 34.60 58.72
N ILE A 195 18.81 33.96 59.41
CA ILE A 195 18.29 32.63 59.02
C ILE A 195 17.58 32.72 57.67
N LYS A 196 16.65 33.68 57.50
CA LYS A 196 15.92 33.87 56.23
C LYS A 196 16.83 34.25 55.08
N LYS A 197 17.87 35.07 55.33
CA LYS A 197 18.86 35.44 54.33
C LYS A 197 19.72 34.24 53.89
N SER A 198 20.07 33.34 54.82
CA SER A 198 20.73 32.08 54.47
C SER A 198 19.82 31.16 53.66
N GLN A 199 18.53 31.08 53.99
CA GLN A 199 17.54 30.30 53.23
C GLN A 199 17.38 30.84 51.81
N LEU A 200 17.38 32.17 51.63
CA LEU A 200 17.36 32.79 50.30
C LEU A 200 18.61 32.44 49.49
N GLY A 201 19.80 32.43 50.10
CA GLY A 201 21.02 32.03 49.41
C GLY A 201 21.00 30.57 48.95
N ILE A 202 20.40 29.65 49.72
CA ILE A 202 20.21 28.25 49.31
C ILE A 202 19.24 28.17 48.12
N ALA A 203 18.09 28.85 48.22
CA ALA A 203 17.10 28.88 47.15
C ALA A 203 17.65 29.51 45.85
N GLU A 204 18.51 30.52 45.96
CA GLU A 204 19.17 31.13 44.80
C GLU A 204 20.10 30.14 44.07
N VAL A 205 20.87 29.33 44.81
CA VAL A 205 21.70 28.27 44.23
C VAL A 205 20.84 27.18 43.60
N GLU A 206 19.78 26.72 44.28
CA GLU A 206 18.85 25.70 43.74
C GLU A 206 18.17 26.17 42.43
N LEU A 207 17.79 27.45 42.36
CA LEU A 207 17.24 28.04 41.14
C LEU A 207 18.28 28.14 40.03
N THR A 208 19.52 28.51 40.36
CA THR A 208 20.62 28.57 39.39
C THR A 208 20.93 27.19 38.81
N ASP A 209 20.99 26.16 39.65
CA ASP A 209 21.19 24.77 39.22
C ASP A 209 20.05 24.30 38.31
N LEU A 210 18.81 24.65 38.66
CA LEU A 210 17.65 24.32 37.83
C LEU A 210 17.72 25.02 36.47
N ILE A 211 18.12 26.29 36.42
CA ILE A 211 18.29 27.04 35.17
C ILE A 211 19.34 26.35 34.29
N CYS A 212 20.52 26.06 34.82
CA CYS A 212 21.59 25.36 34.09
C CYS A 212 21.10 24.01 33.52
N GLU A 213 20.36 23.23 34.30
CA GLU A 213 19.81 21.95 33.84
C GLU A 213 18.75 22.14 32.74
N ARG A 214 17.92 23.19 32.80
CA ARG A 214 16.96 23.51 31.74
C ARG A 214 17.65 23.98 30.47
N GLU A 215 18.68 24.82 30.57
CA GLU A 215 19.48 25.27 29.42
C GLU A 215 20.16 24.09 28.72
N ARG A 216 20.81 23.21 29.49
CA ARG A 216 21.39 21.96 28.96
C ARG A 216 20.34 21.11 28.23
N LYS A 217 19.13 21.02 28.77
CA LYS A 217 18.06 20.24 28.14
C LYS A 217 17.54 20.88 26.86
N VAL A 218 17.51 22.22 26.78
CA VAL A 218 17.18 22.96 25.55
C VAL A 218 18.21 22.66 24.46
N GLU A 219 19.51 22.68 24.78
CA GLU A 219 20.58 22.34 23.83
C GLU A 219 20.47 20.89 23.34
N GLU A 220 20.19 19.95 24.24
CA GLU A 220 20.00 18.52 23.89
C GLU A 220 18.83 18.32 22.92
N ILE A 221 17.71 19.03 23.14
CA ILE A 221 16.55 19.00 22.25
C ILE A 221 16.89 19.64 20.90
N HIS A 222 17.64 20.74 20.89
CA HIS A 222 18.03 21.42 19.66
C HIS A 222 18.91 20.54 18.78
N ASN A 223 19.91 19.87 19.37
CA ASN A 223 20.77 18.91 18.66
C ASN A 223 19.95 17.72 18.13
N SER A 224 19.04 17.19 18.93
CA SER A 224 18.14 16.10 18.50
C SER A 224 17.27 16.52 17.31
N LEU A 225 16.80 17.76 17.28
CA LEU A 225 16.01 18.29 16.17
C LEU A 225 16.83 18.36 14.87
N GLN A 226 18.07 18.82 14.95
CA GLN A 226 18.99 18.89 13.80
C GLN A 226 19.29 17.49 13.24
N GLU A 227 19.51 16.50 14.10
CA GLU A 227 19.71 15.11 13.67
C GLU A 227 18.46 14.54 12.98
N ILE A 228 17.27 14.78 13.54
CA ILE A 228 16.01 14.33 12.93
C ILE A 228 15.84 14.96 11.55
N GLN A 229 16.15 16.25 11.41
CA GLN A 229 16.07 16.95 10.13
C GLN A 229 17.06 16.38 9.11
N ALA A 230 18.32 16.17 9.50
CA ALA A 230 19.33 15.61 8.61
C ALA A 230 18.98 14.19 8.13
N VAL A 231 18.40 13.36 9.01
CA VAL A 231 17.90 12.03 8.63
C VAL A 231 16.71 12.15 7.68
N ALA A 232 15.74 13.01 7.97
CA ALA A 232 14.58 13.21 7.11
C ALA A 232 14.97 13.69 5.70
N GLU A 233 15.93 14.62 5.60
CA GLU A 233 16.46 15.10 4.32
C GLU A 233 17.18 14.00 3.54
N ARG A 234 18.00 13.19 4.21
CA ARG A 234 18.71 12.06 3.58
C ARG A 234 17.75 10.99 3.05
N GLU A 235 16.78 10.58 3.87
CA GLU A 235 15.76 9.59 3.49
C GLU A 235 14.87 10.10 2.35
N THR A 236 14.50 11.39 2.40
CA THR A 236 13.76 12.05 1.32
C THR A 236 14.58 12.03 0.03
N HIS A 237 15.86 12.40 0.08
CA HIS A 237 16.75 12.39 -1.07
C HIS A 237 16.92 10.98 -1.66
N GLY A 238 17.14 9.97 -0.80
CA GLY A 238 17.23 8.57 -1.21
C GLY A 238 15.97 8.08 -1.92
N THR A 239 14.81 8.38 -1.34
CA THR A 239 13.49 8.05 -1.90
C THR A 239 13.28 8.70 -3.27
N VAL A 240 13.56 10.01 -3.38
CA VAL A 240 13.43 10.76 -4.64
C VAL A 240 14.37 10.20 -5.71
N CYS A 241 15.62 9.90 -5.36
CA CYS A 241 16.61 9.30 -6.27
C CYS A 241 16.12 7.95 -6.83
N VAL A 242 15.56 7.09 -5.97
CA VAL A 242 15.01 5.80 -6.36
C VAL A 242 13.83 5.97 -7.34
N PHE A 243 12.86 6.81 -7.00
CA PHE A 243 11.72 7.04 -7.89
C PHE A 243 12.15 7.66 -9.23
N SER A 244 13.11 8.59 -9.21
CA SER A 244 13.66 9.15 -10.45
C SER A 244 14.27 8.08 -11.34
N LYS A 245 15.03 7.13 -10.78
CA LYS A 245 15.61 6.02 -11.55
C LYS A 245 14.53 5.13 -12.17
N LEU A 246 13.49 4.80 -11.41
CA LEU A 246 12.37 3.99 -11.90
C LEU A 246 11.61 4.69 -13.04
N ILE A 247 11.31 5.97 -12.87
CA ILE A 247 10.64 6.78 -13.89
C ILE A 247 11.49 6.82 -15.17
N SER A 248 12.78 7.13 -15.05
CA SER A 248 13.68 7.13 -16.22
C SER A 248 13.82 5.74 -16.86
N SER A 249 13.70 4.66 -16.08
CA SER A 249 13.69 3.30 -16.62
C SER A 249 12.44 3.02 -17.44
N LEU A 250 11.29 3.43 -16.92
CA LEU A 250 10.01 3.31 -17.61
C LEU A 250 9.95 4.13 -18.90
N GLU A 251 10.38 5.39 -18.86
CA GLU A 251 10.44 6.28 -20.02
C GLU A 251 11.33 5.70 -21.13
N ARG A 252 12.49 5.13 -20.76
CA ARG A 252 13.39 4.47 -21.71
C ARG A 252 12.75 3.24 -22.35
N CYS A 253 12.09 2.39 -21.54
CA CYS A 253 11.38 1.22 -22.05
C CYS A 253 10.25 1.62 -23.01
N GLN A 254 9.48 2.66 -22.67
CA GLN A 254 8.44 3.19 -23.54
C GLN A 254 9.00 3.65 -24.89
N ALA A 255 10.11 4.41 -24.88
CA ALA A 255 10.76 4.88 -26.10
C ALA A 255 11.23 3.72 -27.00
N GLU A 256 11.80 2.67 -26.41
CA GLU A 256 12.28 1.47 -27.11
C GLU A 256 11.12 0.72 -27.82
N VAL A 257 9.95 0.56 -27.16
CA VAL A 257 8.75 -0.05 -27.79
C VAL A 257 8.26 0.78 -28.97
N LEU A 258 8.15 2.10 -28.78
CA LEU A 258 7.67 3.01 -29.82
C LEU A 258 8.59 3.01 -31.04
N GLU A 259 9.91 2.93 -30.84
CA GLU A 259 10.89 2.83 -31.92
C GLU A 259 10.73 1.52 -32.72
N VAL A 260 10.57 0.38 -32.04
CA VAL A 260 10.35 -0.92 -32.70
C VAL A 260 9.03 -0.92 -33.51
N MET A 261 7.96 -0.35 -32.96
CA MET A 261 6.69 -0.24 -33.65
C MET A 261 6.79 0.64 -34.90
N GLU A 262 7.45 1.79 -34.78
CA GLU A 262 7.59 2.74 -35.87
C GLU A 262 8.49 2.22 -36.99
N THR A 263 9.61 1.56 -36.64
CA THR A 263 10.50 0.92 -37.63
C THR A 263 9.81 -0.22 -38.37
N SER A 264 9.05 -1.08 -37.67
CA SER A 264 8.26 -2.15 -38.29
C SER A 264 7.18 -1.60 -39.24
N ARG A 265 6.47 -0.54 -38.81
CA ARG A 265 5.48 0.16 -39.65
C ARG A 265 6.11 0.70 -40.93
N ARG A 266 7.23 1.44 -40.82
CA ARG A 266 7.94 2.01 -41.98
C ARG A 266 8.43 0.92 -42.94
N ALA A 267 8.94 -0.19 -42.42
CA ALA A 267 9.37 -1.31 -43.26
C ALA A 267 8.20 -1.94 -44.03
N ALA A 268 7.05 -2.14 -43.38
CA ALA A 268 5.85 -2.65 -44.03
C ALA A 268 5.32 -1.70 -45.11
N GLU A 269 5.29 -0.39 -44.85
CA GLU A 269 4.89 0.63 -45.82
C GLU A 269 5.81 0.68 -47.03
N HIS A 270 7.12 0.62 -46.81
CA HIS A 270 8.10 0.62 -47.89
C HIS A 270 7.94 -0.62 -48.80
N ARG A 271 7.74 -1.80 -48.21
CA ARG A 271 7.46 -3.03 -48.96
C ARG A 271 6.16 -2.92 -49.77
N ALA A 272 5.10 -2.39 -49.16
CA ALA A 272 3.82 -2.19 -49.85
C ALA A 272 3.97 -1.24 -51.04
N GLN A 273 4.69 -0.14 -50.88
CA GLN A 273 4.97 0.83 -51.96
C GLN A 273 5.79 0.21 -53.11
N GLY A 274 6.77 -0.64 -52.81
CA GLY A 274 7.51 -1.37 -53.82
C GLY A 274 6.60 -2.27 -54.66
N LEU A 275 5.76 -3.07 -54.00
CA LEU A 275 4.80 -3.96 -54.69
C LEU A 275 3.77 -3.19 -55.52
N LEU A 276 3.27 -2.06 -55.00
CA LEU A 276 2.33 -1.20 -55.73
C LEU A 276 2.97 -0.61 -56.99
N THR A 277 4.24 -0.22 -56.91
CA THR A 277 4.98 0.33 -58.06
C THR A 277 5.17 -0.74 -59.14
N GLU A 278 5.61 -1.94 -58.76
CA GLU A 278 5.73 -3.08 -59.70
C GLU A 278 4.39 -3.39 -60.38
N LEU A 279 3.29 -3.46 -59.62
CA LEU A 279 1.95 -3.70 -60.16
C LEU A 279 1.50 -2.59 -61.12
N GLN A 280 1.77 -1.33 -60.77
CA GLN A 280 1.41 -0.18 -61.62
C GLN A 280 2.18 -0.21 -62.94
N GLU A 281 3.48 -0.51 -62.90
CA GLU A 281 4.31 -0.67 -64.10
C GLU A 281 3.78 -1.81 -64.99
N GLU A 282 3.51 -2.99 -64.42
CA GLU A 282 2.96 -4.13 -65.17
C GLU A 282 1.60 -3.79 -65.79
N ILE A 283 0.70 -3.14 -65.04
CA ILE A 283 -0.60 -2.66 -65.55
C ILE A 283 -0.41 -1.66 -66.70
N THR A 284 0.54 -0.73 -66.60
CA THR A 284 0.78 0.25 -67.67
C THR A 284 1.27 -0.41 -68.96
N GLU A 285 2.19 -1.37 -68.88
CA GLU A 285 2.69 -2.08 -70.06
C GLU A 285 1.59 -2.97 -70.68
N LEU A 286 0.80 -3.67 -69.85
CA LEU A 286 -0.36 -4.44 -70.32
C LEU A 286 -1.40 -3.55 -71.02
N ARG A 287 -1.71 -2.36 -70.47
CA ARG A 287 -2.62 -1.38 -71.10
C ARG A 287 -2.07 -0.87 -72.43
N LYS A 288 -0.77 -0.59 -72.52
CA LYS A 288 -0.10 -0.14 -73.75
C LYS A 288 -0.16 -1.22 -74.83
N ARG A 289 0.16 -2.47 -74.48
CA ARG A 289 0.09 -3.61 -75.40
C ARG A 289 -1.34 -3.89 -75.87
N ARG A 290 -2.32 -3.87 -74.97
CA ARG A 290 -3.75 -3.95 -75.32
C ARG A 290 -4.13 -2.89 -76.36
N THR A 291 -3.72 -1.65 -76.14
CA THR A 291 -4.03 -0.54 -77.06
C THR A 291 -3.38 -0.74 -78.44
N ALA A 292 -2.13 -1.21 -78.49
CA ALA A 292 -1.46 -1.53 -79.75
C ALA A 292 -2.14 -2.69 -80.50
N VAL A 293 -2.61 -3.72 -79.79
CA VAL A 293 -3.39 -4.82 -80.37
C VAL A 293 -4.72 -4.31 -80.92
N SER A 294 -5.46 -3.49 -80.16
CA SER A 294 -6.72 -2.89 -80.62
C SER A 294 -6.53 -2.00 -81.86
N GLN A 295 -5.46 -1.21 -81.92
CA GLN A 295 -5.13 -0.39 -83.10
C GLN A 295 -4.78 -1.25 -84.33
N LEU A 296 -4.00 -2.32 -84.14
CA LEU A 296 -3.63 -3.21 -85.25
C LEU A 296 -4.84 -3.98 -85.79
N ALA A 297 -5.79 -4.35 -84.91
CA ALA A 297 -7.02 -5.03 -85.30
C ALA A 297 -7.97 -4.16 -86.15
N LEU A 298 -7.90 -2.83 -86.00
CA LEU A 298 -8.69 -1.86 -86.77
C LEU A 298 -7.96 -1.36 -88.03
N SER A 299 -6.69 -1.73 -88.22
CA SER A 299 -5.87 -1.28 -89.34
C SER A 299 -6.16 -2.12 -90.58
N GLU A 300 -6.49 -1.47 -91.70
CA GLU A 300 -6.63 -2.13 -93.00
C GLU A 300 -5.30 -2.28 -93.77
N ASP A 301 -4.19 -1.74 -93.24
CA ASP A 301 -2.84 -1.92 -93.79
C ASP A 301 -2.29 -3.32 -93.46
N TYR A 302 -2.45 -4.23 -94.41
CA TYR A 302 -2.04 -5.64 -94.30
C TYR A 302 -0.51 -5.82 -94.20
N ILE A 303 0.30 -4.89 -94.73
CA ILE A 303 1.77 -4.96 -94.61
C ILE A 303 2.18 -4.62 -93.17
N LEU A 304 1.63 -3.54 -92.61
CA LEU A 304 1.85 -3.15 -91.21
C LEU A 304 1.37 -4.23 -90.24
N PHE A 305 0.23 -4.86 -90.56
CA PHE A 305 -0.32 -5.99 -89.81
C PHE A 305 0.69 -7.14 -89.70
N PHE A 306 1.14 -7.71 -90.82
CA PHE A 306 2.06 -8.85 -90.80
C PHE A 306 3.42 -8.51 -90.17
N LYS A 307 3.86 -7.25 -90.24
CA LYS A 307 5.10 -6.80 -89.61
C LYS A 307 5.00 -6.71 -88.09
N LYS A 308 3.88 -6.25 -87.52
CA LYS A 308 3.71 -6.06 -86.07
C LYS A 308 3.07 -7.25 -85.36
N PHE A 309 2.24 -8.02 -86.05
CA PHE A 309 1.49 -9.14 -85.46
C PHE A 309 2.36 -10.14 -84.68
N PRO A 310 3.50 -10.65 -85.20
CA PRO A 310 4.31 -11.65 -84.49
C PRO A 310 4.82 -11.17 -83.12
N SER A 311 5.14 -9.86 -83.02
CA SER A 311 5.64 -9.26 -81.77
C SER A 311 4.54 -9.07 -80.72
N LEU A 312 3.29 -8.94 -81.14
CA LEU A 312 2.14 -8.70 -80.28
C LEU A 312 1.42 -10.00 -79.89
N SER A 313 1.48 -11.04 -80.74
CA SER A 313 0.84 -12.34 -80.51
C SER A 313 1.53 -13.20 -79.44
N THR A 314 2.75 -12.85 -79.03
CA THR A 314 3.43 -13.54 -77.92
C THR A 314 2.75 -13.22 -76.59
N THR A 315 2.46 -14.25 -75.78
CA THR A 315 1.91 -14.08 -74.43
C THR A 315 2.94 -13.39 -73.52
N PRO A 316 2.58 -12.33 -72.78
CA PRO A 316 3.48 -11.74 -71.79
C PRO A 316 3.80 -12.75 -70.70
N GLN A 317 5.03 -12.74 -70.19
CA GLN A 317 5.41 -13.48 -69.00
C GLN A 317 4.86 -12.74 -67.76
N ALA A 318 3.59 -12.98 -67.43
CA ALA A 318 2.94 -12.35 -66.29
C ALA A 318 3.45 -12.97 -64.98
N LYS A 319 3.79 -12.12 -64.02
CA LYS A 319 4.18 -12.55 -62.67
C LYS A 319 2.94 -13.08 -61.94
N ASP A 320 3.07 -14.19 -61.21
CA ASP A 320 1.98 -14.72 -60.39
C ASP A 320 1.85 -13.92 -59.09
N TRP A 321 0.76 -13.18 -58.96
CA TRP A 321 0.47 -12.32 -57.81
C TRP A 321 -0.40 -13.00 -56.73
N SER A 322 -0.87 -14.23 -56.97
CA SER A 322 -1.86 -14.90 -56.12
C SER A 322 -1.39 -15.20 -54.68
N SER A 323 -0.08 -15.30 -54.47
CA SER A 323 0.55 -15.59 -53.17
C SER A 323 1.18 -14.37 -52.49
N VAL A 324 1.16 -13.20 -53.14
CA VAL A 324 1.83 -12.00 -52.62
C VAL A 324 0.91 -11.27 -51.64
N SER A 325 1.33 -11.14 -50.39
CA SER A 325 0.62 -10.37 -49.38
C SER A 325 1.56 -9.46 -48.61
N VAL A 326 1.05 -8.30 -48.20
CA VAL A 326 1.74 -7.43 -47.25
C VAL A 326 1.36 -7.92 -45.85
N VAL A 327 2.18 -8.80 -45.29
CA VAL A 327 2.02 -9.22 -43.89
C VAL A 327 2.50 -8.09 -42.99
N SER A 328 1.63 -7.64 -42.09
CA SER A 328 2.02 -6.76 -41.01
C SER A 328 2.76 -7.59 -39.97
N GLU A 329 4.06 -7.34 -39.79
CA GLU A 329 4.85 -7.95 -38.71
C GLU A 329 4.41 -7.48 -37.31
N LEU A 330 3.49 -6.49 -37.23
CA LEU A 330 2.81 -6.08 -36.00
C LEU A 330 1.86 -7.15 -35.43
N THR A 331 1.88 -8.39 -35.92
CA THR A 331 1.19 -9.50 -35.26
C THR A 331 1.56 -9.47 -33.77
N SER A 332 0.51 -9.38 -32.96
CA SER A 332 0.52 -9.16 -31.51
C SER A 332 1.65 -9.87 -30.78
N GLY A 333 2.07 -11.07 -31.20
CA GLY A 333 3.15 -11.84 -30.58
C GLY A 333 4.55 -11.21 -30.59
N GLY A 334 4.91 -10.36 -31.57
CA GLY A 334 6.23 -9.71 -31.63
C GLY A 334 6.38 -8.62 -30.57
N ILE A 335 5.44 -7.68 -30.60
CA ILE A 335 5.38 -6.55 -29.67
C ILE A 335 5.09 -7.03 -28.25
N LEU A 336 4.18 -7.99 -28.07
CA LEU A 336 3.87 -8.55 -26.76
C LEU A 336 5.10 -9.23 -26.14
N ARG A 337 5.95 -9.89 -26.95
CA ARG A 337 7.20 -10.48 -26.46
C ARG A 337 8.19 -9.42 -25.99
N THR A 338 8.35 -8.33 -26.75
CA THR A 338 9.21 -7.20 -26.37
C THR A 338 8.70 -6.52 -25.10
N VAL A 339 7.39 -6.29 -25.01
CA VAL A 339 6.75 -5.70 -23.82
C VAL A 339 6.91 -6.62 -22.60
N ASN A 340 6.73 -7.94 -22.75
CA ASN A 340 6.92 -8.90 -21.66
C ASN A 340 8.38 -8.93 -21.18
N GLN A 341 9.36 -8.96 -22.09
CA GLN A 341 10.79 -8.90 -21.74
C GLN A 341 11.17 -7.58 -21.04
N MET A 342 10.49 -6.48 -21.38
CA MET A 342 10.68 -5.20 -20.68
C MET A 342 10.04 -5.21 -19.28
N MET A 343 8.85 -5.78 -19.13
CA MET A 343 8.22 -5.96 -17.82
C MET A 343 9.09 -6.83 -16.91
N GLU A 344 9.69 -7.90 -17.42
CA GLU A 344 10.65 -8.72 -16.66
C GLU A 344 11.87 -7.89 -16.22
N ARG A 345 12.49 -7.11 -17.12
CA ARG A 345 13.60 -6.21 -16.78
C ARG A 345 13.21 -5.17 -15.72
N PHE A 346 12.02 -4.58 -15.84
CA PHE A 346 11.50 -3.60 -14.88
C PHE A 346 11.23 -4.25 -13.51
N GLN A 347 10.70 -5.48 -13.50
CA GLN A 347 10.50 -6.27 -12.29
C GLN A 347 11.84 -6.56 -11.60
N GLU A 348 12.89 -6.90 -12.35
CA GLU A 348 14.24 -7.08 -11.82
C GLU A 348 14.80 -5.80 -11.21
N GLU A 349 14.60 -4.64 -11.84
CA GLU A 349 15.02 -3.35 -11.26
C GLU A 349 14.26 -3.04 -9.97
N ILE A 350 12.95 -3.29 -9.92
CA ILE A 350 12.14 -3.16 -8.69
C ILE A 350 12.65 -4.10 -7.59
N GLN A 351 13.01 -5.33 -7.94
CA GLN A 351 13.54 -6.30 -6.98
C GLN A 351 14.92 -5.93 -6.43
N LYS A 352 15.72 -5.12 -7.15
CA LYS A 352 17.01 -4.60 -6.70
C LYS A 352 16.91 -3.34 -5.84
N LEU A 353 15.74 -2.70 -5.76
CA LEU A 353 15.50 -1.51 -4.93
C LEU A 353 15.84 -1.70 -3.43
N PRO A 354 15.51 -2.84 -2.79
CA PRO A 354 15.85 -3.05 -1.38
C PRO A 354 17.36 -2.98 -1.13
N GLU A 355 18.20 -3.43 -2.06
CA GLU A 355 19.65 -3.41 -1.94
C GLU A 355 20.23 -2.00 -2.09
N VAL A 356 19.67 -1.19 -3.01
CA VAL A 356 20.09 0.22 -3.22
C VAL A 356 19.71 1.10 -2.02
N CYS A 357 18.54 0.87 -1.43
CA CYS A 357 18.13 1.58 -0.21
C CYS A 357 19.03 1.18 0.98
N GLN A 358 19.45 -0.09 1.06
CA GLN A 358 20.37 -0.56 2.12
C GLN A 358 21.79 0.01 1.97
N GLN A 359 22.31 0.19 0.76
CA GLN A 359 23.65 0.74 0.53
C GLN A 359 23.82 2.21 0.99
N SER A 360 22.73 2.98 1.09
CA SER A 360 22.77 4.34 1.64
C SER A 360 22.87 4.41 3.17
N SER A 361 22.78 3.25 3.85
CA SER A 361 22.84 3.12 5.31
C SER A 361 24.19 2.61 5.84
N SER A 362 25.22 2.48 5.00
CA SER A 362 26.50 1.88 5.38
C SER A 362 27.45 2.79 6.17
N ASP A 363 26.93 3.76 6.92
CA ASP A 363 27.75 4.48 7.90
C ASP A 363 27.15 4.32 9.29
N GLN A 364 28.02 3.96 10.23
CA GLN A 364 27.70 3.36 11.51
C GLN A 364 26.63 4.13 12.28
N THR A 365 25.42 3.56 12.37
CA THR A 365 24.46 3.97 13.39
C THR A 365 23.92 2.74 14.09
N VAL A 366 24.12 2.74 15.41
CA VAL A 366 23.47 1.89 16.42
C VAL A 366 22.03 1.56 15.98
N PRO A 367 21.56 0.29 16.08
CA PRO A 367 20.27 -0.10 15.53
C PRO A 367 19.13 0.71 16.18
N ARG A 368 18.65 1.76 15.51
CA ARG A 368 17.49 2.52 15.98
C ARG A 368 16.24 1.70 15.63
N PRO A 369 15.43 1.27 16.62
CA PRO A 369 14.27 0.44 16.35
C PRO A 369 13.19 1.16 15.56
N ASN A 370 12.56 0.43 14.62
CA ASN A 370 11.40 0.88 13.88
C ASN A 370 10.36 1.44 14.88
N PRO A 371 9.97 2.73 14.80
CA PRO A 371 9.17 3.40 15.83
C PRO A 371 7.77 2.77 16.03
N LYS A 372 7.26 1.99 15.07
CA LYS A 372 5.99 1.28 15.22
C LYS A 372 6.08 0.06 16.14
N ILE A 373 7.23 -0.62 16.19
CA ILE A 373 7.40 -1.83 17.01
C ILE A 373 7.64 -1.52 18.47
N ARG A 374 8.45 -0.49 18.78
CA ARG A 374 8.62 -0.01 20.16
C ARG A 374 7.28 0.32 20.82
N ARG A 375 6.38 1.01 20.11
CA ARG A 375 5.06 1.36 20.65
C ARG A 375 4.13 0.16 20.88
N VAL A 376 4.29 -0.96 20.16
CA VAL A 376 3.44 -2.15 20.42
C VAL A 376 4.03 -3.03 21.52
N GLN A 377 5.36 -3.07 21.65
CA GLN A 377 6.05 -3.76 22.74
C GLN A 377 5.71 -3.19 24.12
N GLU A 378 5.37 -1.88 24.21
CA GLU A 378 4.81 -1.25 25.41
C GLU A 378 3.53 -1.95 25.95
N TYR A 379 2.84 -2.74 25.12
CA TYR A 379 1.65 -3.52 25.51
C TYR A 379 1.97 -4.98 25.82
N ALA A 380 3.21 -5.32 26.15
CA ALA A 380 3.65 -6.68 26.43
C ALA A 380 2.79 -7.36 27.50
N ALA A 381 2.21 -8.51 27.15
CA ALA A 381 1.38 -9.34 28.00
C ALA A 381 2.12 -10.63 28.37
N ASN A 382 2.04 -11.01 29.65
CA ASN A 382 2.62 -12.25 30.14
C ASN A 382 1.74 -13.47 29.79
N ILE A 383 1.99 -14.09 28.65
CA ILE A 383 1.21 -15.25 28.17
C ILE A 383 1.70 -16.56 28.80
N ILE A 384 0.78 -17.36 29.34
CA ILE A 384 1.04 -18.68 29.93
C ILE A 384 0.08 -19.69 29.32
N LEU A 385 0.61 -20.82 28.84
CA LEU A 385 -0.17 -21.88 28.23
C LEU A 385 -1.06 -22.61 29.25
N ASP A 386 -2.29 -22.95 28.84
CA ASP A 386 -3.25 -23.66 29.67
C ASP A 386 -3.30 -25.16 29.36
N ALA A 387 -2.77 -25.96 30.28
CA ALA A 387 -2.74 -27.42 30.20
C ALA A 387 -4.14 -28.08 30.19
N ASN A 388 -5.18 -27.39 30.70
CA ASN A 388 -6.55 -27.90 30.65
C ASN A 388 -7.10 -27.90 29.23
N THR A 389 -6.71 -26.91 28.41
CA THR A 389 -7.11 -26.79 27.00
C THR A 389 -6.27 -27.65 26.06
N ALA A 390 -5.04 -27.98 26.47
CA ALA A 390 -4.04 -28.60 25.62
C ALA A 390 -4.44 -30.00 25.12
N HIS A 391 -4.24 -30.24 23.83
CA HIS A 391 -4.38 -31.58 23.26
C HIS A 391 -3.46 -32.62 23.95
N PRO A 392 -3.90 -33.88 24.21
CA PRO A 392 -3.11 -34.85 24.99
C PRO A 392 -1.74 -35.24 24.44
N ARG A 393 -1.45 -34.90 23.19
CA ARG A 393 -0.10 -35.06 22.59
C ARG A 393 0.85 -33.89 22.87
N LEU A 394 0.37 -32.79 23.41
CA LEU A 394 1.19 -31.62 23.67
C LEU A 394 1.94 -31.76 24.99
N LEU A 395 3.22 -31.41 24.95
CA LEU A 395 4.09 -31.32 26.12
C LEU A 395 4.36 -29.84 26.36
N ILE A 396 3.91 -29.35 27.53
CA ILE A 396 4.08 -27.97 27.97
C ILE A 396 5.20 -27.94 29.02
N SER A 397 6.10 -26.97 28.93
CA SER A 397 7.17 -26.76 29.92
C SER A 397 6.61 -26.38 31.30
N ALA A 398 7.39 -26.58 32.36
CA ALA A 398 6.96 -26.29 33.72
C ALA A 398 6.60 -24.82 33.96
N ASP A 399 7.25 -23.89 33.26
CA ASP A 399 6.95 -22.45 33.27
C ASP A 399 5.74 -22.05 32.40
N GLY A 400 5.17 -22.99 31.65
CA GLY A 400 4.06 -22.75 30.74
C GLY A 400 4.41 -21.90 29.51
N LYS A 401 5.71 -21.76 29.18
CA LYS A 401 6.19 -20.91 28.08
C LYS A 401 6.50 -21.64 26.78
N GLN A 402 6.66 -22.96 26.83
CA GLN A 402 7.03 -23.75 25.66
C GLN A 402 6.01 -24.85 25.41
N VAL A 403 5.73 -25.12 24.13
CA VAL A 403 4.89 -26.23 23.73
C VAL A 403 5.45 -26.95 22.50
N ARG A 404 5.51 -28.28 22.58
CA ARG A 404 5.86 -29.16 21.45
C ARG A 404 4.91 -30.33 21.35
N CYS A 405 4.81 -30.91 20.16
CA CYS A 405 4.09 -32.16 19.96
C CYS A 405 4.97 -33.34 20.36
N GLY A 406 4.54 -34.13 21.34
CA GLY A 406 5.13 -35.40 21.69
C GLY A 406 4.72 -36.54 20.75
N ASP A 407 5.48 -37.63 20.84
CA ASP A 407 5.24 -38.84 20.05
C ASP A 407 4.10 -39.69 20.62
N ARG A 408 3.91 -39.64 21.94
CA ARG A 408 2.91 -40.43 22.66
C ARG A 408 1.68 -39.60 23.00
N HIS A 409 0.53 -40.26 22.96
CA HIS A 409 -0.70 -39.72 23.51
C HIS A 409 -0.69 -39.90 25.02
N GLN A 410 -0.79 -38.81 25.78
CA GLN A 410 -0.82 -38.87 27.24
C GLN A 410 -2.21 -39.30 27.73
N SER A 411 -2.26 -40.07 28.81
CA SER A 411 -3.50 -40.42 29.51
C SER A 411 -3.90 -39.31 30.47
N LEU A 412 -4.38 -38.19 29.92
CA LEU A 412 -4.87 -37.05 30.69
C LEU A 412 -6.39 -37.16 30.90
N PRO A 413 -6.93 -36.62 32.01
CA PRO A 413 -8.37 -36.54 32.20
C PRO A 413 -9.00 -35.67 31.11
N ASP A 414 -10.08 -36.18 30.53
CA ASP A 414 -10.90 -35.41 29.59
C ASP A 414 -11.68 -34.33 30.35
N ASN A 415 -11.85 -33.18 29.71
CA ASN A 415 -12.64 -32.06 30.20
C ASN A 415 -13.19 -31.26 28.99
N PRO A 416 -14.23 -30.42 29.18
CA PRO A 416 -14.86 -29.70 28.07
C PRO A 416 -13.92 -28.72 27.33
N GLU A 417 -12.94 -28.15 28.02
CA GLU A 417 -12.01 -27.14 27.48
C GLU A 417 -10.90 -27.77 26.61
N ARG A 418 -10.63 -29.07 26.81
CA ARG A 418 -9.56 -29.81 26.14
C ARG A 418 -9.85 -30.04 24.66
N PHE A 419 -8.90 -29.67 23.80
CA PHE A 419 -8.89 -30.09 22.40
C PHE A 419 -8.61 -31.58 22.26
N ASP A 420 -9.49 -32.35 21.63
CA ASP A 420 -9.39 -33.81 21.54
C ASP A 420 -8.77 -34.31 20.22
N ARG A 421 -8.90 -33.54 19.13
CA ARG A 421 -8.50 -33.96 17.77
C ARG A 421 -7.40 -33.10 17.16
N VAL A 422 -7.41 -31.78 17.40
CA VAL A 422 -6.44 -30.85 16.82
C VAL A 422 -5.33 -30.57 17.83
N VAL A 423 -4.08 -30.68 17.38
CA VAL A 423 -2.86 -30.59 18.20
C VAL A 423 -2.55 -29.12 18.53
N CYS A 424 -3.39 -28.50 19.36
CA CYS A 424 -3.32 -27.10 19.73
C CYS A 424 -3.63 -26.87 21.22
N VAL A 425 -3.38 -25.65 21.69
CA VAL A 425 -3.54 -25.20 23.07
C VAL A 425 -3.86 -23.70 23.09
N LEU A 426 -4.61 -23.25 24.10
CA LEU A 426 -4.81 -21.83 24.38
C LEU A 426 -3.96 -21.34 25.56
N ALA A 427 -3.76 -20.03 25.59
CA ALA A 427 -3.31 -19.35 26.80
C ALA A 427 -4.40 -19.27 27.87
N ARG A 428 -3.97 -19.29 29.12
CA ARG A 428 -4.82 -19.11 30.30
C ARG A 428 -5.43 -17.70 30.34
N GLN A 429 -4.68 -16.70 29.90
CA GLN A 429 -5.14 -15.32 29.83
C GLN A 429 -6.09 -15.16 28.64
N GLY A 430 -7.26 -14.56 28.91
CA GLY A 430 -8.21 -14.12 27.90
C GLY A 430 -8.42 -12.61 27.99
N PHE A 431 -8.57 -11.96 26.84
CA PHE A 431 -8.65 -10.50 26.72
C PHE A 431 -10.01 -10.09 26.15
N SER A 432 -10.69 -9.17 26.83
CA SER A 432 -11.97 -8.59 26.39
C SER A 432 -11.90 -7.10 26.07
N SER A 433 -10.80 -6.43 26.44
CA SER A 433 -10.59 -4.99 26.24
C SER A 433 -9.10 -4.65 26.26
N GLY A 434 -8.77 -3.46 25.77
CA GLY A 434 -7.41 -2.93 25.76
C GLY A 434 -6.52 -3.50 24.66
N ARG A 435 -5.21 -3.26 24.81
CA ARG A 435 -4.17 -3.62 23.85
C ARG A 435 -3.16 -4.57 24.49
N HIS A 436 -2.80 -5.63 23.77
CA HIS A 436 -1.94 -6.70 24.28
C HIS A 436 -0.97 -7.15 23.20
N TYR A 437 0.27 -7.47 23.57
CA TYR A 437 1.31 -7.90 22.66
C TYR A 437 2.13 -9.06 23.24
N TRP A 438 2.53 -10.03 22.42
CA TRP A 438 3.47 -11.07 22.82
C TRP A 438 4.28 -11.58 21.63
N GLU A 439 5.43 -12.19 21.93
CA GLU A 439 6.33 -12.74 20.91
C GLU A 439 6.49 -14.25 21.08
N VAL A 440 6.56 -14.94 19.95
CA VAL A 440 6.72 -16.39 19.89
C VAL A 440 7.86 -16.75 18.96
N GLU A 441 8.88 -17.39 19.49
CA GLU A 441 9.95 -17.98 18.71
C GLU A 441 9.48 -19.29 18.07
N VAL A 442 9.59 -19.33 16.74
CA VAL A 442 9.20 -20.44 15.87
C VAL A 442 10.42 -21.14 15.26
N GLY A 443 11.57 -20.46 15.22
CA GLY A 443 12.84 -20.99 14.73
C GLY A 443 12.76 -21.71 13.39
N ALA A 444 13.38 -22.89 13.32
CA ALA A 444 13.46 -23.70 12.10
C ALA A 444 12.25 -24.63 11.87
N LYS A 445 11.16 -24.49 12.64
CA LYS A 445 9.96 -25.34 12.51
C LYS A 445 9.37 -25.29 11.10
N THR A 446 8.97 -26.43 10.57
CA THR A 446 8.38 -26.52 9.22
C THR A 446 6.88 -26.29 9.21
N ASP A 447 6.21 -26.50 10.35
CA ASP A 447 4.75 -26.42 10.46
C ASP A 447 4.34 -25.88 11.83
N TRP A 448 3.44 -24.90 11.85
CA TRP A 448 2.82 -24.36 13.06
C TRP A 448 1.61 -23.49 12.73
N ASP A 449 0.78 -23.21 13.73
CA ASP A 449 -0.26 -22.17 13.69
C ASP A 449 -0.14 -21.26 14.93
N LEU A 450 -0.14 -19.95 14.71
CA LEU A 450 0.00 -18.93 15.76
C LEU A 450 -0.98 -17.79 15.58
N GLY A 451 -1.63 -17.38 16.65
CA GLY A 451 -2.51 -16.20 16.63
C GLY A 451 -3.42 -16.18 17.83
N VAL A 452 -4.71 -15.97 17.61
CA VAL A 452 -5.71 -15.92 18.66
C VAL A 452 -6.97 -16.71 18.30
N ALA A 453 -7.69 -17.13 19.33
CA ALA A 453 -8.99 -17.76 19.21
C ALA A 453 -9.96 -17.21 20.26
N SER A 454 -11.23 -17.15 19.89
CA SER A 454 -12.33 -16.85 20.79
C SER A 454 -12.45 -17.90 21.92
N CYS A 455 -12.98 -17.50 23.06
CA CYS A 455 -13.22 -18.38 24.20
C CYS A 455 -14.24 -19.47 23.83
N SER A 456 -15.28 -19.11 23.07
CA SER A 456 -16.40 -19.98 22.69
C SER A 456 -16.12 -20.95 21.53
N VAL A 457 -14.90 -21.00 20.98
CA VAL A 457 -14.61 -21.92 19.87
C VAL A 457 -14.80 -23.39 20.25
N ASN A 458 -15.27 -24.19 19.29
CA ASN A 458 -15.49 -25.62 19.49
C ASN A 458 -14.17 -26.34 19.80
N ARG A 459 -14.16 -27.16 20.86
CA ARG A 459 -12.98 -27.92 21.31
C ARG A 459 -12.96 -29.36 20.86
N LYS A 460 -14.09 -29.89 20.37
CA LYS A 460 -14.28 -31.33 20.14
C LYS A 460 -14.44 -31.68 18.67
N GLY A 461 -13.82 -32.79 18.26
CA GLY A 461 -13.91 -33.31 16.91
C GLY A 461 -13.26 -32.41 15.85
N LYS A 462 -13.82 -32.40 14.64
CA LYS A 462 -13.30 -31.58 13.54
C LYS A 462 -13.68 -30.12 13.78
N ILE A 463 -12.69 -29.25 13.90
CA ILE A 463 -12.90 -27.80 13.99
C ILE A 463 -12.82 -27.16 12.59
N SER A 464 -13.65 -26.15 12.36
CA SER A 464 -13.51 -25.24 11.22
C SER A 464 -12.69 -24.04 11.69
N VAL A 465 -11.64 -23.69 10.95
CA VAL A 465 -10.69 -22.64 11.34
C VAL A 465 -10.78 -21.47 10.38
N SER A 466 -11.53 -20.45 10.80
CA SER A 466 -11.62 -19.15 10.13
C SER A 466 -12.09 -18.06 11.11
N PRO A 467 -11.95 -16.77 10.76
CA PRO A 467 -12.48 -15.66 11.54
C PRO A 467 -13.96 -15.83 11.92
N ALA A 468 -14.79 -16.29 10.98
CA ALA A 468 -16.21 -16.56 11.21
C ALA A 468 -16.49 -17.64 12.29
N HIS A 469 -15.50 -18.48 12.58
CA HIS A 469 -15.55 -19.51 13.62
C HIS A 469 -14.69 -19.15 14.84
N GLY A 470 -14.28 -17.89 14.96
CA GLY A 470 -13.55 -17.37 16.11
C GLY A 470 -12.04 -17.66 16.09
N TYR A 471 -11.43 -17.83 14.92
CA TYR A 471 -9.98 -18.08 14.79
C TYR A 471 -9.29 -17.05 13.90
N TRP A 472 -8.24 -16.40 14.41
CA TRP A 472 -7.42 -15.45 13.68
C TRP A 472 -5.94 -15.82 13.86
N PHE A 473 -5.38 -16.59 12.92
CA PHE A 473 -4.01 -17.07 13.03
C PHE A 473 -3.28 -17.17 11.69
N LEU A 474 -1.95 -17.10 11.79
CA LEU A 474 -0.99 -17.37 10.73
C LEU A 474 -0.56 -18.84 10.80
N SER A 475 -0.63 -19.53 9.66
CA SER A 475 -0.14 -20.89 9.47
C SER A 475 1.18 -20.87 8.70
N LEU A 476 2.11 -21.74 9.08
CA LEU A 476 3.22 -22.18 8.24
C LEU A 476 3.02 -23.65 7.88
N ARG A 477 3.17 -24.01 6.60
CA ARG A 477 3.23 -25.39 6.10
C ARG A 477 4.44 -25.59 5.20
N ASP A 478 4.99 -26.80 5.22
CA ASP A 478 6.10 -27.22 4.34
C ASP A 478 7.27 -26.24 4.30
N ARG A 479 7.59 -25.58 5.43
CA ARG A 479 8.66 -24.59 5.60
C ARG A 479 8.50 -23.27 4.84
N THR A 480 7.70 -23.19 3.77
CA THR A 480 7.63 -21.99 2.90
C THR A 480 6.24 -21.43 2.73
N ASP A 481 5.19 -22.22 2.97
CA ASP A 481 3.82 -21.80 2.72
C ASP A 481 3.24 -21.11 3.94
N PHE A 482 3.24 -19.78 3.93
CA PHE A 482 2.59 -18.97 4.94
C PHE A 482 1.18 -18.61 4.48
N ALA A 483 0.18 -18.80 5.34
CA ALA A 483 -1.19 -18.44 5.01
C ALA A 483 -1.97 -17.98 6.25
N PHE A 484 -2.81 -16.97 6.06
CA PHE A 484 -3.86 -16.62 7.00
C PHE A 484 -5.14 -17.37 6.64
N ARG A 485 -5.79 -17.95 7.64
CA ARG A 485 -7.02 -18.75 7.46
C ARG A 485 -8.27 -17.89 7.29
N THR A 486 -8.19 -16.84 6.48
CA THR A 486 -9.34 -16.07 5.99
C THR A 486 -10.20 -16.93 5.07
N GLU A 487 -11.40 -16.43 4.72
CA GLU A 487 -12.24 -17.04 3.69
C GLU A 487 -12.41 -16.05 2.52
N PRO A 488 -11.80 -16.31 1.34
CA PRO A 488 -10.86 -17.39 1.03
C PRO A 488 -9.50 -17.24 1.75
N SER A 489 -8.72 -18.32 1.83
CA SER A 489 -7.41 -18.33 2.50
C SER A 489 -6.46 -17.33 1.85
N THR A 490 -5.81 -16.48 2.64
CA THR A 490 -4.85 -15.48 2.14
C THR A 490 -3.44 -16.07 2.24
N SER A 491 -2.87 -16.49 1.11
CA SER A 491 -1.47 -16.92 1.03
C SER A 491 -0.51 -15.73 1.07
N LEU A 492 0.64 -15.91 1.69
CA LEU A 492 1.64 -14.88 1.91
C LEU A 492 2.99 -15.31 1.34
N THR A 493 3.53 -14.52 0.41
CA THR A 493 4.92 -14.67 -0.05
C THR A 493 5.83 -13.95 0.93
N VAL A 494 6.57 -14.71 1.73
CA VAL A 494 7.50 -14.16 2.73
C VAL A 494 8.92 -14.12 2.17
N ASN A 495 9.43 -12.92 1.88
CA ASN A 495 10.80 -12.72 1.39
C ASN A 495 11.86 -12.95 2.48
N LEU A 496 11.52 -12.69 3.75
CA LEU A 496 12.39 -12.88 4.92
C LEU A 496 11.68 -13.75 5.94
N ARG A 497 12.12 -15.00 6.07
CA ARG A 497 11.50 -15.98 6.97
C ARG A 497 11.66 -15.53 8.44
N PRO A 498 10.56 -15.30 9.17
CA PRO A 498 10.63 -14.95 10.59
C PRO A 498 11.09 -16.14 11.43
N SER A 499 12.04 -15.92 12.34
CA SER A 499 12.32 -16.85 13.44
C SER A 499 11.46 -16.54 14.68
N ARG A 500 10.88 -15.34 14.74
CA ARG A 500 10.00 -14.89 15.81
C ARG A 500 8.82 -14.09 15.26
N ILE A 501 7.64 -14.41 15.76
CA ILE A 501 6.37 -13.76 15.39
C ILE A 501 5.89 -12.94 16.57
N GLY A 502 5.67 -11.64 16.35
CA GLY A 502 4.97 -10.78 17.28
C GLY A 502 3.47 -10.79 16.98
N VAL A 503 2.64 -10.93 18.00
CA VAL A 503 1.18 -10.88 17.87
C VAL A 503 0.68 -9.72 18.73
N TYR A 504 -0.02 -8.78 18.10
CA TYR A 504 -0.65 -7.63 18.75
C TYR A 504 -2.15 -7.73 18.61
N VAL A 505 -2.87 -7.48 19.70
CA VAL A 505 -4.33 -7.45 19.73
C VAL A 505 -4.78 -6.09 20.25
N ASP A 506 -5.69 -5.44 19.54
CA ASP A 506 -6.44 -4.28 20.01
C ASP A 506 -7.90 -4.69 20.13
N CYS A 507 -8.32 -5.08 21.34
CA CYS A 507 -9.68 -5.56 21.59
C CYS A 507 -10.71 -4.45 21.35
N ASP A 508 -10.35 -3.20 21.66
CA ASP A 508 -11.26 -2.05 21.56
C ASP A 508 -11.55 -1.69 20.09
N LYS A 509 -10.59 -1.95 19.20
CA LYS A 509 -10.71 -1.70 17.75
C LYS A 509 -10.96 -2.95 16.91
N GLY A 510 -10.94 -4.12 17.52
CA GLY A 510 -11.15 -5.37 16.80
C GLY A 510 -9.96 -5.77 15.91
N LEU A 511 -8.72 -5.48 16.31
CA LEU A 511 -7.53 -5.74 15.48
C LEU A 511 -6.71 -6.92 16.00
N VAL A 512 -6.21 -7.76 15.09
CA VAL A 512 -5.14 -8.74 15.37
C VAL A 512 -4.04 -8.56 14.33
N SER A 513 -2.87 -8.08 14.76
CA SER A 513 -1.72 -7.81 13.88
C SER A 513 -0.57 -8.76 14.14
N PHE A 514 0.10 -9.19 13.07
CA PHE A 514 1.23 -10.11 13.08
C PHE A 514 2.48 -9.40 12.60
N TYR A 515 3.61 -9.59 13.29
CA TYR A 515 4.88 -8.94 12.99
C TYR A 515 6.00 -9.96 12.80
N ASN A 516 6.88 -9.70 11.85
CA ASN A 516 8.21 -10.30 11.80
C ASN A 516 9.08 -9.45 12.73
N VAL A 517 9.42 -10.00 13.90
CA VAL A 517 10.10 -9.25 14.96
C VAL A 517 11.51 -8.86 14.52
N GLU A 518 12.24 -9.79 13.89
CA GLU A 518 13.62 -9.56 13.46
C GLU A 518 13.71 -8.52 12.35
N ALA A 519 12.88 -8.64 11.31
CA ALA A 519 12.84 -7.70 10.21
C ALA A 519 12.18 -6.36 10.60
N ARG A 520 11.54 -6.33 11.77
CA ARG A 520 10.73 -5.20 12.24
C ARG A 520 9.63 -4.78 11.26
N LEU A 521 8.93 -5.76 10.69
CA LEU A 521 7.91 -5.54 9.67
C LEU A 521 6.55 -6.06 10.13
N LEU A 522 5.50 -5.28 9.86
CA LEU A 522 4.12 -5.76 9.93
C LEU A 522 3.91 -6.77 8.80
N ILE A 523 3.41 -7.95 9.14
CA ILE A 523 3.07 -9.02 8.19
C ILE A 523 1.64 -8.83 7.70
N TYR A 524 0.69 -8.71 8.63
CA TYR A 524 -0.74 -8.64 8.31
C TYR A 524 -1.55 -8.17 9.52
N THR A 525 -2.75 -7.64 9.27
CA THR A 525 -3.72 -7.28 10.30
C THR A 525 -5.11 -7.79 9.93
N PHE A 526 -5.71 -8.59 10.81
CA PHE A 526 -7.16 -8.85 10.78
C PHE A 526 -7.89 -7.67 11.41
N THR A 527 -9.08 -7.39 10.89
CA THR A 527 -10.06 -6.47 11.49
C THR A 527 -11.37 -7.22 11.62
N ASP A 528 -11.87 -7.39 12.84
CA ASP A 528 -13.08 -8.16 13.13
C ASP A 528 -13.73 -7.71 14.45
N LEU A 529 -14.96 -8.13 14.72
CA LEU A 529 -15.65 -7.87 15.98
C LEU A 529 -15.48 -9.04 16.94
N PHE A 530 -14.85 -8.80 18.09
CA PHE A 530 -14.71 -9.81 19.13
C PHE A 530 -15.96 -9.83 20.01
N SER A 531 -16.75 -10.90 19.90
CA SER A 531 -18.00 -11.08 20.65
C SER A 531 -17.79 -11.63 22.06
N ASP A 532 -16.60 -12.15 22.36
CA ASP A 532 -16.21 -12.73 23.64
C ASP A 532 -14.69 -12.63 23.88
N ASN A 533 -14.20 -13.18 25.00
CA ASN A 533 -12.79 -13.11 25.35
C ASN A 533 -11.92 -13.80 24.29
N ILE A 534 -10.83 -13.13 23.91
CA ILE A 534 -9.86 -13.64 22.95
C ILE A 534 -8.65 -14.19 23.69
N HIS A 535 -8.25 -15.41 23.37
CA HIS A 535 -7.11 -16.11 23.95
C HIS A 535 -6.01 -16.31 22.91
N ALA A 536 -4.75 -16.20 23.32
CA ALA A 536 -3.63 -16.57 22.45
C ALA A 536 -3.72 -18.08 22.10
N PHE A 537 -3.51 -18.39 20.82
CA PHE A 537 -3.68 -19.72 20.23
C PHE A 537 -2.34 -20.23 19.68
N PHE A 538 -2.02 -21.48 20.00
CA PHE A 538 -0.76 -22.12 19.62
C PHE A 538 -0.98 -23.54 19.11
N SER A 539 -0.37 -23.87 17.98
CA SER A 539 -0.31 -25.22 17.43
C SER A 539 1.12 -25.47 16.94
N PRO A 540 1.92 -26.31 17.61
CA PRO A 540 3.26 -26.66 17.13
C PRO A 540 3.22 -27.64 15.94
N CYS A 541 2.03 -28.07 15.51
CA CYS A 541 1.76 -29.14 14.56
C CYS A 541 2.44 -30.47 14.93
N THR A 542 2.18 -31.52 14.16
CA THR A 542 2.77 -32.85 14.40
C THR A 542 4.16 -32.96 13.80
N ASN A 543 5.06 -33.73 14.43
CA ASN A 543 6.38 -34.04 13.90
C ASN A 543 6.41 -35.31 13.01
N LYS A 544 5.42 -35.48 12.11
CA LYS A 544 5.32 -36.71 11.28
C LYS A 544 6.54 -36.94 10.37
N SER A 545 7.19 -35.85 9.93
CA SER A 545 8.34 -35.88 9.03
C SER A 545 9.69 -35.97 9.75
N GLY A 546 9.70 -35.93 11.09
CA GLY A 546 10.93 -35.83 11.90
C GLY A 546 11.63 -34.48 11.83
N ARG A 547 11.08 -33.50 11.10
CA ARG A 547 11.71 -32.19 10.84
C ARG A 547 11.06 -31.01 11.59
N ASN A 548 10.09 -31.27 12.47
CA ASN A 548 9.30 -30.25 13.17
C ASN A 548 9.25 -30.44 14.70
N GLU A 549 10.28 -31.07 15.27
CA GLU A 549 10.33 -31.44 16.70
C GLU A 549 10.40 -30.24 17.66
N ALA A 550 11.04 -29.16 17.23
CA ALA A 550 11.29 -27.99 18.07
C ALA A 550 9.99 -27.40 18.66
N PRO A 551 10.05 -26.86 19.90
CA PRO A 551 8.89 -26.22 20.52
C PRO A 551 8.59 -24.86 19.90
N LEU A 552 7.35 -24.41 20.09
CA LEU A 552 7.02 -22.98 20.08
C LEU A 552 7.39 -22.42 21.46
N ILE A 553 8.07 -21.28 21.50
CA ILE A 553 8.57 -20.67 22.74
C ILE A 553 8.01 -19.25 22.86
N ILE A 554 7.25 -18.97 23.92
CA ILE A 554 6.82 -17.62 24.25
C ILE A 554 8.00 -16.87 24.85
N CYS A 555 8.44 -15.80 24.20
CA CYS A 555 9.61 -15.02 24.62
C CYS A 555 9.22 -13.87 25.55
N PRO A 556 10.10 -13.47 26.48
CA PRO A 556 9.99 -12.15 27.10
C PRO A 556 10.16 -11.08 26.02
N VAL A 557 9.37 -10.02 26.11
CA VAL A 557 9.55 -8.82 25.29
C VAL A 557 10.60 -7.96 25.99
N GLU A 558 11.73 -7.72 25.34
CA GLU A 558 12.80 -6.87 25.87
C GLU A 558 12.43 -5.39 25.66
N ASP A 559 12.52 -4.58 26.72
CA ASP A 559 12.23 -3.13 26.72
C ASP A 559 13.25 -2.28 25.93
#